data_AF-A0A9D6R5C2-F1
#
_entry.id   AF-A0A9D6R5C2-F1
#
_cell.length_a   1.000
_cell.length_b   1.000
_cell.length_c   1.000
_cell.angle_alpha   90.00
_cell.angle_beta   90.00
_cell.angle_gamma   90.00
#
_symmetry.space_group_name_H-M   'P 1'
#
loop_
_entity.id
_entity.type
_entity.pdbx_description
1 polymer ?
#
loop_
_entity_poly.entity_id
_entity_poly.type
_entity_poly.pdbx_seq_one_letter_code
_entity_poly.pdbx_strand_id
1 'polypeptide(L)'
;MTARNTQYTTVGRMRVLFASGIDGFCHRYGVLHWAEELAAQDVASTTRAHSDPRLAADLAVHDVLVLYRVPDGAWVRHLLARARALGRATVFAADDLIFDPALTDPPPVRRMDAAERRLWRDGVERYHRTLLACDAVLATSEPLAAAGRAAGRRVYLHRCSLAERELAIGAAAAITVRRAARDRTHRAGSTQPAVRLGYFSGTATHDEDFASIASVLRTLLAQHPTLTLVVAGPVRLDPALAAFTARIERQPLVAWPELPARLAGVDVNLAPLVWRDPFVAAKGAVKYLEAAAVGVPTVASPTEAFRHAIRDGETGLLAADTASWEAALTNLLEDAPRRLRLGAAARADVVGRFAAAAQGRELHAILADVVERMARPSTPADRAVPVAPRSADTLTDAEHRVDASVADEVALARRFPGEVARAAREPNAFPDLTLPAAATTAPLGDGVLLAQRFRARLPGLTRVDVHTVTYGLPLDHVLEFCLRRTDGSLVGDTRVPAALAPDRDWLALELAPEADSADRMYVLELRAHGTGTRNALSFGTTTVPHEDGEYHLGGTVGAGSLALRTFALGAAGAHPA
;
A
#
# COMPACT_ATOMS: atom_id res chain seq x y z
N MET A 1 -58.65 -5.49 12.28
CA MET A 1 -57.84 -4.98 11.14
C MET A 1 -56.74 -4.11 11.74
N THR A 2 -55.68 -4.75 12.24
CA THR A 2 -54.65 -4.13 13.07
C THR A 2 -53.46 -3.76 12.19
N ALA A 3 -53.23 -2.45 12.05
CA ALA A 3 -52.12 -1.89 11.31
C ALA A 3 -50.79 -2.31 11.95
N ARG A 4 -49.96 -3.05 11.21
CA ARG A 4 -48.56 -3.30 11.57
C ARG A 4 -47.78 -2.01 11.33
N ASN A 5 -47.33 -1.43 12.43
CA ASN A 5 -46.41 -0.31 12.47
C ASN A 5 -45.03 -0.82 12.02
N THR A 6 -44.68 -0.65 10.74
CA THR A 6 -43.33 -0.92 10.25
C THR A 6 -42.43 0.21 10.74
N GLN A 7 -41.79 0.01 11.90
CA GLN A 7 -40.65 0.81 12.31
C GLN A 7 -39.54 0.58 11.29
N TYR A 8 -39.26 1.59 10.47
CA TYR A 8 -38.02 1.68 9.72
C TYR A 8 -36.89 1.83 10.74
N THR A 9 -36.30 0.72 11.17
CA THR A 9 -34.95 0.74 11.76
C THR A 9 -34.02 1.28 10.69
N THR A 10 -33.55 2.50 10.86
CA THR A 10 -32.41 3.06 10.15
C THR A 10 -31.22 2.13 10.41
N VAL A 11 -30.98 1.19 9.49
CA VAL A 11 -29.74 0.42 9.48
C VAL A 11 -28.64 1.45 9.30
N GLY A 12 -27.76 1.60 10.30
CA GLY A 12 -26.60 2.47 10.18
C GLY A 12 -25.79 2.08 8.95
N ARG A 13 -25.24 3.06 8.23
CA ARG A 13 -24.31 2.79 7.12
C ARG A 13 -23.15 1.93 7.66
N MET A 14 -22.84 0.83 6.99
CA MET A 14 -21.76 -0.10 7.33
C MET A 14 -20.44 0.66 7.52
N ARG A 15 -19.60 0.21 8.45
CA ARG A 15 -18.28 0.77 8.73
C ARG A 15 -17.20 -0.32 8.67
N VAL A 16 -16.11 -0.03 7.96
CA VAL A 16 -15.02 -0.99 7.69
C VAL A 16 -13.74 -0.59 8.43
N LEU A 17 -13.13 -1.52 9.16
CA LEU A 17 -11.83 -1.32 9.80
C LEU A 17 -10.77 -2.13 9.04
N PHE A 18 -9.72 -1.46 8.55
CA PHE A 18 -8.56 -2.10 7.94
C PHE A 18 -7.39 -2.15 8.94
N ALA A 19 -6.85 -3.34 9.15
CA ALA A 19 -5.59 -3.57 9.85
C ALA A 19 -4.52 -4.01 8.84
N SER A 20 -3.51 -3.17 8.62
CA SER A 20 -2.43 -3.45 7.67
C SER A 20 -1.20 -4.03 8.36
N GLY A 21 -0.75 -5.20 7.91
CA GLY A 21 0.49 -5.82 8.35
C GLY A 21 1.73 -5.40 7.55
N ILE A 22 1.54 -4.62 6.48
CA ILE A 22 2.63 -4.14 5.62
C ILE A 22 2.48 -2.66 5.33
N ASP A 23 3.57 -2.08 4.81
CA ASP A 23 3.62 -0.75 4.23
C ASP A 23 3.99 -0.83 2.71
N GLY A 24 4.18 0.29 2.04
CA GLY A 24 4.60 0.33 0.63
C GLY A 24 3.51 0.01 -0.40
N PHE A 25 3.93 -0.47 -1.58
CA PHE A 25 3.03 -0.67 -2.72
C PHE A 25 1.85 -1.60 -2.39
N CYS A 26 2.11 -2.69 -1.65
CA CYS A 26 1.10 -3.67 -1.27
C CYS A 26 -0.04 -3.02 -0.48
N HIS A 27 0.31 -2.18 0.50
CA HIS A 27 -0.66 -1.48 1.34
C HIS A 27 -1.51 -0.51 0.52
N ARG A 28 -0.90 0.21 -0.44
CA ARG A 28 -1.63 1.13 -1.31
C ARG A 28 -2.77 0.43 -2.06
N TYR A 29 -2.48 -0.66 -2.77
CA TYR A 29 -3.49 -1.36 -3.56
C TYR A 29 -4.46 -2.20 -2.73
N GLY A 30 -3.97 -2.83 -1.65
CA GLY A 30 -4.75 -3.78 -0.85
C GLY A 30 -5.39 -3.18 0.40
N VAL A 31 -5.30 -1.86 0.61
CA VAL A 31 -5.96 -1.16 1.71
C VAL A 31 -6.45 0.22 1.27
N LEU A 32 -5.57 1.10 0.79
CA LEU A 32 -5.95 2.49 0.51
C LEU A 32 -6.91 2.61 -0.67
N HIS A 33 -6.69 1.86 -1.76
CA HIS A 33 -7.62 1.87 -2.89
C HIS A 33 -8.98 1.30 -2.49
N TRP A 34 -9.02 0.28 -1.64
CA TRP A 34 -10.27 -0.25 -1.08
C TRP A 34 -10.98 0.75 -0.17
N ALA A 35 -10.24 1.50 0.65
CA ALA A 35 -10.81 2.59 1.45
C ALA A 35 -11.41 3.69 0.55
N GLU A 36 -10.75 4.06 -0.55
CA GLU A 36 -11.25 5.04 -1.52
C GLU A 36 -12.47 4.54 -2.29
N GLU A 37 -12.47 3.28 -2.70
CA GLU A 37 -13.63 2.59 -3.29
C GLU A 37 -14.86 2.63 -2.37
N LEU A 38 -14.67 2.33 -1.08
CA LEU A 38 -15.73 2.40 -0.07
C LEU A 38 -16.20 3.83 0.15
N ALA A 39 -15.29 4.81 0.21
CA ALA A 39 -15.63 6.22 0.31
C ALA A 39 -16.48 6.70 -0.88
N ALA A 40 -16.21 6.20 -2.10
CA ALA A 40 -17.03 6.47 -3.28
C ALA A 40 -18.47 5.89 -3.20
N GLN A 41 -18.74 5.02 -2.23
CA GLN A 41 -20.08 4.48 -1.91
C GLN A 41 -20.65 5.05 -0.60
N ASP A 42 -20.09 6.14 -0.08
CA ASP A 42 -20.40 6.70 1.24
C ASP A 42 -20.24 5.71 2.42
N VAL A 43 -19.36 4.71 2.27
CA VAL A 43 -19.04 3.74 3.33
C VAL A 43 -17.81 4.24 4.08
N ALA A 44 -17.96 4.48 5.38
CA ALA A 44 -16.85 4.97 6.20
C ALA A 44 -15.85 3.83 6.47
N SER A 45 -14.57 4.12 6.31
CA SER A 45 -13.49 3.20 6.67
C SER A 45 -12.42 3.86 7.53
N THR A 46 -11.81 3.08 8.42
CA THR A 46 -10.64 3.47 9.20
C THR A 46 -9.49 2.52 8.89
N THR A 47 -8.29 3.06 8.71
CA THR A 47 -7.08 2.27 8.44
C THR A 47 -6.09 2.46 9.57
N ARG A 48 -5.53 1.35 10.06
CA ARG A 48 -4.48 1.33 11.09
C ARG A 48 -3.41 0.31 10.75
N ALA A 49 -2.22 0.50 11.30
CA ALA A 49 -1.27 -0.59 11.44
C ALA A 49 -1.89 -1.72 12.26
N HIS A 50 -1.61 -2.98 11.92
CA HIS A 50 -2.12 -4.12 12.69
C HIS A 50 -1.64 -4.13 14.15
N SER A 51 -0.55 -3.43 14.47
CA SER A 51 0.00 -3.28 15.83
C SER A 51 -0.64 -2.14 16.63
N ASP A 52 -1.51 -1.31 16.03
CA ASP A 52 -2.05 -0.13 16.71
C ASP A 52 -3.03 -0.54 17.83
N PRO A 53 -2.81 -0.14 19.10
CA PRO A 53 -3.70 -0.50 20.21
C PRO A 53 -5.13 0.02 20.02
N ARG A 54 -5.32 1.11 19.28
CA ARG A 54 -6.63 1.70 19.01
C ARG A 54 -7.53 0.80 18.18
N LEU A 55 -6.97 -0.19 17.46
CA LEU A 55 -7.76 -1.20 16.75
C LEU A 55 -8.79 -1.88 17.63
N ALA A 56 -8.49 -2.12 18.92
CA ALA A 56 -9.47 -2.71 19.83
C ALA A 56 -10.69 -1.79 20.07
N ALA A 57 -10.48 -0.49 20.25
CA ALA A 57 -11.56 0.47 20.41
C ALA A 57 -12.30 0.70 19.09
N ASP A 58 -11.56 0.91 18.00
CA ASP A 58 -12.12 1.08 16.66
C ASP A 58 -13.02 -0.10 16.29
N LEU A 59 -12.62 -1.33 16.59
CA LEU A 59 -13.43 -2.54 16.33
C LEU A 59 -14.80 -2.54 17.01
N ALA A 60 -14.98 -1.81 18.13
CA ALA A 60 -16.27 -1.70 18.79
C ALA A 60 -17.31 -0.93 17.97
N VAL A 61 -16.87 -0.02 17.09
CA VAL A 61 -17.72 0.87 16.29
C VAL A 61 -17.71 0.56 14.79
N HIS A 62 -17.04 -0.52 14.38
CA HIS A 62 -17.02 -1.01 13.00
C HIS A 62 -17.74 -2.36 12.90
N ASP A 63 -18.22 -2.69 11.70
CA ASP A 63 -19.00 -3.91 11.45
C ASP A 63 -18.12 -5.07 10.95
N VAL A 64 -17.03 -4.75 10.27
CA VAL A 64 -16.09 -5.71 9.68
C VAL A 64 -14.64 -5.26 9.89
N LEU A 65 -13.78 -6.20 10.25
CA LEU A 65 -12.33 -6.07 10.33
C LEU A 65 -11.66 -6.80 9.17
N VAL A 66 -10.98 -6.05 8.31
CA VAL A 66 -10.18 -6.58 7.20
C VAL A 66 -8.70 -6.58 7.59
N LEU A 67 -8.12 -7.77 7.65
CA LEU A 67 -6.73 -8.05 8.02
C LEU A 67 -5.90 -8.26 6.75
N TYR A 68 -5.21 -7.22 6.28
CA TYR A 68 -4.40 -7.29 5.08
C TYR A 68 -2.94 -7.62 5.40
N ARG A 69 -2.46 -8.79 4.96
CA ARG A 69 -1.12 -9.34 5.26
C ARG A 69 -0.78 -9.27 6.74
N VAL A 70 -1.69 -9.68 7.62
CA VAL A 70 -1.48 -9.66 9.07
C VAL A 70 -1.01 -11.03 9.56
N PRO A 71 0.21 -11.15 10.10
CA PRO A 71 0.71 -12.43 10.60
C PRO A 71 0.11 -12.74 11.98
N ASP A 72 -0.13 -14.02 12.26
CA ASP A 72 -0.58 -14.48 13.58
C ASP A 72 0.41 -14.07 14.69
N GLY A 73 -0.15 -13.70 15.85
CA GLY A 73 0.55 -13.19 17.04
C GLY A 73 -0.40 -13.13 18.22
N ALA A 74 0.10 -12.91 19.44
CA ALA A 74 -0.74 -12.84 20.63
C ALA A 74 -1.77 -11.70 20.52
N TRP A 75 -1.33 -10.54 20.01
CA TRP A 75 -2.18 -9.38 19.78
C TRP A 75 -3.27 -9.62 18.72
N VAL A 76 -2.90 -10.24 17.59
CA VAL A 76 -3.86 -10.53 16.51
C VAL A 76 -4.92 -11.54 16.97
N ARG A 77 -4.52 -12.55 17.74
CA ARG A 77 -5.47 -13.50 18.35
C ARG A 77 -6.44 -12.80 19.31
N HIS A 78 -5.94 -11.85 20.10
CA HIS A 78 -6.78 -11.02 20.96
C HIS A 78 -7.80 -10.20 20.16
N LEU A 79 -7.38 -9.53 19.08
CA LEU A 79 -8.28 -8.78 18.19
C LEU A 79 -9.37 -9.66 17.57
N LEU A 80 -9.01 -10.87 17.11
CA LEU A 80 -9.96 -11.81 16.53
C LEU A 80 -10.96 -12.35 17.56
N ALA A 81 -10.50 -12.67 18.78
CA ALA A 81 -11.36 -13.08 19.89
C ALA A 81 -12.34 -11.95 20.27
N ARG A 82 -11.85 -10.71 20.27
CA ARG A 82 -12.67 -9.52 20.50
C ARG A 82 -13.70 -9.29 19.39
N ALA A 83 -13.31 -9.42 18.12
CA ALA A 83 -14.23 -9.32 16.99
C ALA A 83 -15.39 -10.30 17.15
N ARG A 84 -15.07 -11.56 17.49
CA ARG A 84 -16.06 -12.60 17.79
C ARG A 84 -16.98 -12.24 18.95
N ALA A 85 -16.44 -11.72 20.06
CA ALA A 85 -17.23 -11.31 21.23
C ALA A 85 -18.20 -10.17 20.91
N LEU A 86 -17.80 -9.26 20.02
CA LEU A 86 -18.60 -8.14 19.54
C LEU A 86 -19.52 -8.49 18.35
N GLY A 87 -19.47 -9.72 17.84
CA GLY A 87 -20.22 -10.15 16.65
C GLY A 87 -19.78 -9.43 15.36
N ARG A 88 -18.51 -9.01 15.27
CA ARG A 88 -17.96 -8.36 14.06
C ARG A 88 -17.41 -9.39 13.11
N ALA A 89 -17.62 -9.17 11.82
CA ALA A 89 -17.07 -10.04 10.80
C ALA A 89 -15.57 -9.81 10.61
N THR A 90 -14.84 -10.86 10.22
CA THR A 90 -13.39 -10.81 9.99
C THR A 90 -13.04 -11.33 8.61
N VAL A 91 -12.19 -10.59 7.89
CA VAL A 91 -11.79 -10.91 6.52
C VAL A 91 -10.27 -10.91 6.44
N PHE A 92 -9.68 -11.99 5.93
CA PHE A 92 -8.26 -12.04 5.60
C PHE A 92 -8.02 -11.65 4.13
N ALA A 93 -6.96 -10.88 3.87
CA ALA A 93 -6.56 -10.52 2.52
C ALA A 93 -5.03 -10.49 2.35
N ALA A 94 -4.55 -10.81 1.15
CA ALA A 94 -3.14 -10.71 0.76
C ALA A 94 -3.03 -10.59 -0.78
N ASP A 95 -1.87 -10.14 -1.27
CA ASP A 95 -1.57 -9.87 -2.67
C ASP A 95 -0.77 -10.97 -3.39
N ASP A 96 -0.14 -11.88 -2.64
CA ASP A 96 0.61 -13.03 -3.12
C ASP A 96 0.25 -14.28 -2.30
N LEU A 97 0.62 -15.47 -2.77
CA LEU A 97 0.40 -16.75 -2.06
C LEU A 97 1.33 -16.97 -0.85
N ILE A 98 1.73 -15.89 -0.19
CA ILE A 98 2.59 -15.89 1.00
C ILE A 98 1.88 -16.46 2.25
N PHE A 99 0.70 -17.05 2.12
CA PHE A 99 -0.07 -17.68 3.19
C PHE A 99 -0.41 -19.14 2.87
N ASP A 100 0.07 -19.66 1.74
CA ASP A 100 -0.13 -21.04 1.32
C ASP A 100 1.08 -21.90 1.70
N PRO A 101 0.99 -22.73 2.76
CA PRO A 101 2.09 -23.59 3.18
C PRO A 101 2.41 -24.71 2.18
N ALA A 102 1.54 -24.97 1.19
CA ALA A 102 1.81 -25.96 0.15
C ALA A 102 2.89 -25.50 -0.85
N LEU A 103 3.21 -24.20 -0.89
CA LEU A 103 4.26 -23.65 -1.76
C LEU A 103 5.64 -23.83 -1.14
N THR A 104 6.43 -24.75 -1.71
CA THR A 104 7.74 -25.12 -1.16
C THR A 104 8.93 -24.35 -1.76
N ASP A 105 8.84 -23.92 -3.02
CA ASP A 105 9.93 -23.21 -3.72
C ASP A 105 9.44 -22.12 -4.70
N PRO A 106 8.66 -21.13 -4.24
CA PRO A 106 8.25 -20.00 -5.08
C PRO A 106 9.45 -19.10 -5.42
N PRO A 107 9.39 -18.29 -6.49
CA PRO A 107 10.51 -17.48 -6.97
C PRO A 107 11.26 -16.64 -5.92
N PRO A 108 10.59 -15.96 -4.95
CA PRO A 108 11.29 -15.20 -3.92
C PRO A 108 12.20 -16.07 -3.03
N VAL A 109 11.87 -17.35 -2.86
CA VAL A 109 12.53 -18.29 -1.95
C VAL A 109 13.75 -18.94 -2.61
N ARG A 110 13.77 -19.06 -3.95
CA ARG A 110 14.83 -19.77 -4.71
C ARG A 110 16.25 -19.26 -4.43
N ARG A 111 16.40 -17.98 -4.10
CA ARG A 111 17.69 -17.33 -3.84
C ARG A 111 18.01 -17.13 -2.36
N MET A 112 17.10 -17.52 -1.48
CA MET A 112 17.26 -17.39 -0.04
C MET A 112 18.15 -18.49 0.53
N ASP A 113 18.97 -18.13 1.52
CA ASP A 113 19.73 -19.08 2.32
C ASP A 113 18.83 -19.88 3.28
N ALA A 114 19.41 -20.82 4.03
CA ALA A 114 18.65 -21.68 4.93
C ALA A 114 17.95 -20.92 6.08
N ALA A 115 18.52 -19.82 6.57
CA ALA A 115 17.93 -19.00 7.63
C ALA A 115 16.79 -18.14 7.10
N GLU A 116 16.99 -17.49 5.95
CA GLU A 116 15.98 -16.72 5.24
C GLU A 116 14.78 -17.59 4.86
N ARG A 117 15.02 -18.81 4.36
CA ARG A 117 13.94 -19.77 4.05
C ARG A 117 13.15 -20.19 5.29
N ARG A 118 13.79 -20.33 6.46
CA ARG A 118 13.09 -20.64 7.71
C ARG A 118 12.20 -19.48 8.14
N LEU A 119 12.71 -18.24 8.07
CA LEU A 119 11.95 -17.04 8.39
C LEU A 119 10.76 -16.84 7.44
N TRP A 120 10.97 -17.06 6.13
CA TRP A 120 9.89 -16.99 5.15
C TRP A 120 8.79 -18.02 5.45
N ARG A 121 9.16 -19.29 5.72
CA ARG A 121 8.19 -20.33 6.09
C ARG A 121 7.43 -20.00 7.37
N ASP A 122 8.11 -19.50 8.40
CA ASP A 122 7.43 -19.05 9.63
C ASP A 122 6.40 -17.94 9.31
N GLY A 123 6.77 -16.98 8.47
CA GLY A 123 5.86 -15.96 7.96
C GLY A 123 4.64 -16.57 7.26
N VAL A 124 4.83 -17.53 6.35
CA VAL A 124 3.73 -18.22 5.65
C VAL A 124 2.79 -18.90 6.63
N GLU A 125 3.34 -19.65 7.57
CA GLU A 125 2.55 -20.35 8.60
C GLU A 125 1.77 -19.37 9.48
N ARG A 126 2.36 -18.22 9.80
CA ARG A 126 1.69 -17.15 10.57
C ARG A 126 0.55 -16.52 9.78
N TYR A 127 0.73 -16.21 8.51
CA TYR A 127 -0.36 -15.71 7.67
C TYR A 127 -1.47 -16.75 7.47
N HIS A 128 -1.09 -18.01 7.29
CA HIS A 128 -2.04 -19.12 7.16
C HIS A 128 -2.92 -19.25 8.41
N ARG A 129 -2.32 -19.15 9.61
CA ARG A 129 -3.08 -19.18 10.87
C ARG A 129 -4.06 -18.01 11.00
N THR A 130 -3.68 -16.78 10.60
CA THR A 130 -4.61 -15.65 10.58
C THR A 130 -5.77 -15.91 9.61
N LEU A 131 -5.48 -16.41 8.41
CA LEU A 131 -6.49 -16.78 7.42
C LEU A 131 -7.49 -17.79 8.00
N LEU A 132 -7.00 -18.84 8.66
CA LEU A 132 -7.84 -19.85 9.29
C LEU A 132 -8.64 -19.34 10.49
N ALA A 133 -8.27 -18.20 11.06
CA ALA A 133 -9.00 -17.59 12.17
C ALA A 133 -10.05 -16.57 11.70
N CYS A 134 -10.04 -16.18 10.42
CA CYS A 134 -11.02 -15.25 9.84
C CYS A 134 -12.26 -15.96 9.28
N ASP A 135 -13.35 -15.21 9.15
CA ASP A 135 -14.65 -15.70 8.64
C ASP A 135 -14.66 -15.85 7.10
N ALA A 136 -13.93 -14.97 6.41
CA ALA A 136 -13.81 -14.98 4.96
C ALA A 136 -12.42 -14.58 4.47
N VAL A 137 -12.15 -14.84 3.20
CA VAL A 137 -10.98 -14.38 2.45
C VAL A 137 -11.43 -13.47 1.33
N LEU A 138 -10.79 -12.30 1.22
CA LEU A 138 -10.91 -11.41 0.07
C LEU A 138 -9.64 -11.55 -0.79
N ALA A 139 -9.82 -12.08 -1.99
CA ALA A 139 -8.75 -12.37 -2.94
C ALA A 139 -8.83 -11.43 -4.15
N THR A 140 -7.68 -11.12 -4.76
CA THR A 140 -7.60 -10.27 -5.98
C THR A 140 -7.37 -11.06 -7.28
N SER A 141 -7.05 -12.34 -7.14
CA SER A 141 -6.82 -13.26 -8.27
C SER A 141 -7.38 -14.65 -7.98
N GLU A 142 -7.59 -15.40 -9.06
CA GLU A 142 -8.11 -16.76 -9.02
C GLU A 142 -7.21 -17.71 -8.21
N PRO A 143 -5.86 -17.69 -8.34
CA PRO A 143 -5.01 -18.54 -7.52
C PRO A 143 -5.10 -18.21 -6.02
N LEU A 144 -5.16 -16.93 -5.65
CA LEU A 144 -5.40 -16.52 -4.26
C LEU A 144 -6.75 -17.03 -3.76
N ALA A 145 -7.77 -16.91 -4.60
CA ALA A 145 -9.11 -17.39 -4.28
C ALA A 145 -9.16 -18.92 -4.13
N ALA A 146 -8.44 -19.65 -4.98
CA ALA A 146 -8.31 -21.10 -4.91
C ALA A 146 -7.62 -21.55 -3.62
N ALA A 147 -6.54 -20.87 -3.22
CA ALA A 147 -5.84 -21.15 -1.96
C ALA A 147 -6.75 -20.92 -0.74
N GLY A 148 -7.53 -19.83 -0.72
CA GLY A 148 -8.52 -19.58 0.33
C GLY A 148 -9.60 -20.67 0.40
N ARG A 149 -10.10 -21.15 -0.75
CA ARG A 149 -11.08 -22.26 -0.80
C ARG A 149 -10.47 -23.58 -0.34
N ALA A 150 -9.23 -23.87 -0.73
CA ALA A 150 -8.50 -25.06 -0.29
C ALA A 150 -8.29 -25.07 1.22
N ALA A 151 -8.14 -23.90 1.85
CA ALA A 151 -8.11 -23.72 3.30
C ALA A 151 -9.50 -23.80 3.98
N GLY A 152 -10.55 -24.16 3.23
CA GLY A 152 -11.92 -24.32 3.74
C GLY A 152 -12.62 -23.01 4.10
N ARG A 153 -12.12 -21.86 3.61
CA ARG A 153 -12.72 -20.55 3.88
C ARG A 153 -13.73 -20.17 2.80
N ARG A 154 -14.70 -19.34 3.19
CA ARG A 154 -15.50 -18.59 2.22
C ARG A 154 -14.61 -17.56 1.53
N VAL A 155 -14.70 -17.47 0.22
CA VAL A 155 -13.82 -16.63 -0.59
C VAL A 155 -14.63 -15.73 -1.49
N TYR A 156 -14.25 -14.45 -1.50
CA TYR A 156 -14.74 -13.44 -2.42
C TYR A 156 -13.58 -12.97 -3.30
N LEU A 157 -13.88 -12.70 -4.56
CA LEU A 157 -12.91 -12.17 -5.52
C LEU A 157 -13.26 -10.70 -5.76
N HIS A 158 -12.30 -9.81 -5.52
CA HIS A 158 -12.42 -8.38 -5.78
C HIS A 158 -11.14 -7.88 -6.43
N ARG A 159 -11.24 -7.31 -7.63
CA ARG A 159 -10.04 -6.98 -8.43
C ARG A 159 -9.34 -5.74 -7.92
N CYS A 160 -8.04 -5.62 -8.23
CA CYS A 160 -7.33 -4.38 -8.01
C CYS A 160 -7.95 -3.25 -8.85
N SER A 161 -8.06 -2.07 -8.24
CA SER A 161 -8.54 -0.84 -8.86
C SER A 161 -7.44 0.21 -8.92
N LEU A 162 -7.77 1.35 -9.53
CA LEU A 162 -6.97 2.57 -9.51
C LEU A 162 -7.68 3.65 -8.70
N ALA A 163 -6.90 4.37 -7.90
CA ALA A 163 -7.36 5.57 -7.21
C ALA A 163 -7.66 6.70 -8.22
N GLU A 164 -8.62 7.57 -7.91
CA GLU A 164 -8.96 8.76 -8.71
C GLU A 164 -7.72 9.65 -8.91
N ARG A 165 -6.89 9.74 -7.87
CA ARG A 165 -5.64 10.47 -7.93
C ARG A 165 -4.65 9.91 -8.95
N GLU A 166 -4.54 8.58 -9.02
CA GLU A 166 -3.68 7.93 -10.01
C GLU A 166 -4.16 8.19 -11.43
N LEU A 167 -5.48 8.13 -11.65
CA LEU A 167 -6.10 8.45 -12.93
C LEU A 167 -5.87 9.92 -13.33
N ALA A 168 -5.97 10.85 -12.38
CA ALA A 168 -5.73 12.27 -12.59
C ALA A 168 -4.26 12.57 -12.94
N ILE A 169 -3.31 12.04 -12.16
CA ILE A 169 -1.87 12.18 -12.44
C ILE A 169 -1.55 11.55 -13.80
N GLY A 170 -2.11 10.37 -14.10
CA GLY A 170 -1.94 9.70 -15.37
C GLY A 170 -2.47 10.52 -16.55
N ALA A 171 -3.62 11.19 -16.39
CA ALA A 171 -4.17 12.11 -17.39
C ALA A 171 -3.21 13.27 -17.69
N ALA A 172 -2.72 13.94 -16.64
CA ALA A 172 -1.82 15.07 -16.76
C ALA A 172 -0.48 14.65 -17.39
N ALA A 173 0.09 13.53 -16.95
CA ALA A 173 1.32 12.97 -17.48
C ALA A 173 1.21 12.66 -18.98
N ALA A 174 0.12 12.01 -19.40
CA ALA A 174 -0.13 11.68 -20.81
C ALA A 174 -0.16 12.93 -21.70
N ILE A 175 -0.78 14.04 -21.24
CA ILE A 175 -0.84 15.30 -21.98
C ILE A 175 0.56 15.91 -22.12
N THR A 176 1.29 16.05 -21.01
CA THR A 176 2.60 16.69 -20.97
C THR A 176 3.62 15.94 -21.83
N VAL A 177 3.69 14.61 -21.69
CA VAL A 177 4.66 13.80 -22.42
C VAL A 177 4.34 13.75 -23.92
N ARG A 178 3.06 13.66 -24.32
CA ARG A 178 2.67 13.70 -25.73
C ARG A 178 3.02 15.03 -26.40
N ARG A 179 2.91 16.16 -25.68
CA ARG A 179 3.36 17.48 -26.18
C ARG A 179 4.87 17.50 -26.39
N ALA A 180 5.65 17.09 -25.38
CA ALA A 180 7.11 17.04 -25.48
C ALA A 180 7.62 16.05 -26.55
N ALA A 181 6.90 14.96 -26.81
CA ALA A 181 7.21 14.03 -27.90
C ALA A 181 6.98 14.68 -29.27
N ARG A 182 5.83 15.34 -29.48
CA ARG A 182 5.50 16.07 -30.73
C ARG A 182 6.55 17.13 -31.05
N ASP A 183 6.94 17.92 -30.05
CA ASP A 183 7.95 18.98 -30.21
C ASP A 183 9.32 18.43 -30.61
N ARG A 184 9.72 17.27 -30.05
CA ARG A 184 10.97 16.59 -30.43
C ARG A 184 10.93 16.06 -31.86
N THR A 185 9.85 15.41 -32.27
CA THR A 185 9.69 14.95 -33.67
C THR A 185 9.69 16.11 -34.66
N HIS A 186 9.03 17.23 -34.34
CA HIS A 186 9.00 18.41 -35.21
C HIS A 186 10.39 19.06 -35.36
N ARG A 187 11.23 19.03 -34.32
CA ARG A 187 12.59 19.58 -34.36
C ARG A 187 13.61 18.65 -35.03
N ALA A 188 13.43 17.33 -34.92
CA ALA A 188 14.41 16.36 -35.38
C ALA A 188 14.30 15.99 -36.87
N GLY A 189 13.21 16.35 -37.57
CA GLY A 189 13.04 16.07 -39.01
C GLY A 189 13.10 14.57 -39.39
N SER A 190 13.03 13.67 -38.41
CA SER A 190 13.16 12.22 -38.59
C SER A 190 11.90 11.63 -39.23
N THR A 191 12.08 10.77 -40.24
CA THR A 191 11.01 10.09 -40.97
C THR A 191 10.55 8.78 -40.33
N GLN A 192 11.24 8.26 -39.32
CA GLN A 192 10.77 7.12 -38.51
C GLN A 192 10.86 7.44 -37.00
N PRO A 193 9.73 7.38 -36.27
CA PRO A 193 9.75 7.57 -34.82
C PRO A 193 10.38 6.35 -34.14
N ALA A 194 11.43 6.57 -33.36
CA ALA A 194 12.01 5.55 -32.49
C ALA A 194 10.95 5.06 -31.49
N VAL A 195 10.65 3.76 -31.49
CA VAL A 195 9.67 3.15 -30.58
C VAL A 195 10.37 2.76 -29.28
N ARG A 196 9.71 3.00 -28.14
CA ARG A 196 10.23 2.73 -26.81
C ARG A 196 9.41 1.65 -26.12
N LEU A 197 10.03 0.50 -25.81
CA LEU A 197 9.43 -0.55 -24.98
C LEU A 197 9.76 -0.28 -23.51
N GLY A 198 8.79 -0.37 -22.61
CA GLY A 198 8.97 -0.08 -21.19
C GLY A 198 8.69 -1.28 -20.28
N TYR A 199 9.54 -1.50 -19.29
CA TYR A 199 9.30 -2.46 -18.21
C TYR A 199 9.36 -1.78 -16.85
N PHE A 200 8.21 -1.71 -16.16
CA PHE A 200 8.01 -0.98 -14.91
C PHE A 200 7.14 -1.78 -13.93
N SER A 201 7.30 -1.64 -12.61
CA SER A 201 8.59 -1.52 -11.92
C SER A 201 9.24 -2.92 -11.86
N GLY A 202 10.53 -3.01 -12.18
CA GLY A 202 11.29 -4.25 -12.18
C GLY A 202 12.09 -4.42 -10.89
N THR A 203 11.53 -5.07 -9.88
CA THR A 203 12.28 -5.52 -8.68
C THR A 203 13.04 -6.81 -8.98
N ALA A 204 13.99 -7.18 -8.10
CA ALA A 204 14.77 -8.41 -8.23
C ALA A 204 13.92 -9.71 -8.21
N THR A 205 12.73 -9.65 -7.62
CA THR A 205 11.76 -10.77 -7.62
C THR A 205 11.16 -11.04 -8.99
N HIS A 206 11.32 -10.12 -9.95
CA HIS A 206 10.82 -10.25 -11.33
C HIS A 206 11.90 -10.57 -12.36
N ASP A 207 13.09 -10.98 -11.93
CA ASP A 207 14.17 -11.34 -12.85
C ASP A 207 13.77 -12.50 -13.78
N GLU A 208 13.12 -13.53 -13.24
CA GLU A 208 12.67 -14.69 -14.03
C GLU A 208 11.55 -14.30 -15.01
N ASP A 209 10.64 -13.44 -14.56
CA ASP A 209 9.57 -12.88 -15.40
C ASP A 209 10.16 -12.11 -16.59
N PHE A 210 11.11 -11.21 -16.34
CA PHE A 210 11.72 -10.42 -17.41
C PHE A 210 12.58 -11.28 -18.34
N ALA A 211 13.35 -12.24 -17.81
CA ALA A 211 14.16 -13.16 -18.60
C ALA A 211 13.32 -14.02 -19.57
N SER A 212 12.05 -14.30 -19.23
CA SER A 212 11.15 -15.10 -20.08
C SER A 212 10.93 -14.52 -21.49
N ILE A 213 11.14 -13.22 -21.69
CA ILE A 213 11.03 -12.54 -22.98
C ILE A 213 12.37 -12.03 -23.52
N ALA A 214 13.51 -12.38 -22.89
CA ALA A 214 14.82 -11.87 -23.30
C ALA A 214 15.20 -12.26 -24.73
N SER A 215 14.87 -13.48 -25.16
CA SER A 215 15.11 -13.95 -26.52
C SER A 215 14.34 -13.13 -27.57
N VAL A 216 13.08 -12.80 -27.27
CA VAL A 216 12.22 -11.94 -28.09
C VAL A 216 12.80 -10.54 -28.20
N LEU A 217 13.16 -9.93 -27.06
CA LEU A 217 13.75 -8.59 -27.03
C LEU A 217 15.06 -8.54 -27.82
N ARG A 218 15.90 -9.57 -27.71
CA ARG A 218 17.15 -9.69 -28.49
C ARG A 218 16.86 -9.71 -30.00
N THR A 219 15.87 -10.50 -30.44
CA THR A 219 15.46 -10.56 -31.85
C THR A 219 14.98 -9.20 -32.35
N LEU A 220 14.08 -8.54 -31.62
CA LEU A 220 13.53 -7.24 -32.00
C LEU A 220 14.56 -6.13 -32.01
N LEU A 221 15.47 -6.09 -31.02
CA LEU A 221 16.58 -5.12 -31.00
C LEU A 221 17.53 -5.33 -32.19
N ALA A 222 17.74 -6.56 -32.65
CA ALA A 222 18.54 -6.82 -33.85
C ALA A 222 17.83 -6.33 -35.13
N GLN A 223 16.52 -6.54 -35.24
CA GLN A 223 15.72 -6.23 -36.43
C GLN A 223 15.33 -4.75 -36.56
N HIS A 224 15.21 -4.03 -35.43
CA HIS A 224 14.79 -2.64 -35.40
C HIS A 224 15.89 -1.75 -34.79
N PRO A 225 16.77 -1.14 -35.61
CA PRO A 225 17.91 -0.34 -35.13
C PRO A 225 17.50 0.86 -34.26
N THR A 226 16.32 1.42 -34.49
CA THR A 226 15.77 2.59 -33.77
C THR A 226 15.00 2.22 -32.50
N LEU A 227 14.83 0.93 -32.19
CA LEU A 227 14.15 0.46 -30.98
C LEU A 227 14.96 0.76 -29.73
N THR A 228 14.31 1.32 -28.71
CA THR A 228 14.87 1.52 -27.36
C THR A 228 14.10 0.70 -26.35
N LEU A 229 14.82 0.09 -25.40
CA LEU A 229 14.24 -0.58 -24.25
C LEU A 229 14.47 0.26 -22.99
N VAL A 230 13.43 0.54 -22.24
CA VAL A 230 13.45 1.32 -20.99
C VAL A 230 13.12 0.38 -19.84
N VAL A 231 14.01 0.27 -18.86
CA VAL A 231 13.86 -0.64 -17.72
C VAL A 231 14.00 0.15 -16.43
N ALA A 232 12.94 0.23 -15.65
CA ALA A 232 12.94 0.90 -14.36
C ALA A 232 13.08 -0.10 -13.20
N GLY A 233 14.06 0.12 -12.32
CA GLY A 233 14.32 -0.70 -11.15
C GLY A 233 15.46 -1.70 -11.29
N PRO A 234 15.77 -2.44 -10.20
CA PRO A 234 16.98 -3.27 -10.09
C PRO A 234 16.92 -4.62 -10.81
N VAL A 235 15.91 -4.90 -11.65
CA VAL A 235 15.80 -6.16 -12.39
C VAL A 235 17.09 -6.49 -13.15
N ARG A 236 17.51 -7.75 -13.13
CA ARG A 236 18.69 -8.22 -13.86
C ARG A 236 18.35 -8.42 -15.34
N LEU A 237 19.20 -7.90 -16.22
CA LEU A 237 19.07 -8.15 -17.66
C LEU A 237 19.77 -9.46 -18.00
N ASP A 238 19.17 -10.19 -18.93
CA ASP A 238 19.79 -11.37 -19.50
C ASP A 238 21.06 -10.97 -20.30
N PRO A 239 22.19 -11.70 -20.14
CA PRO A 239 23.41 -11.46 -20.90
C PRO A 239 23.22 -11.42 -22.43
N ALA A 240 22.19 -12.10 -22.95
CA ALA A 240 21.83 -12.06 -24.36
C ALA A 240 21.50 -10.65 -24.89
N LEU A 241 21.19 -9.69 -24.00
CA LEU A 241 20.93 -8.30 -24.35
C LEU A 241 22.18 -7.40 -24.32
N ALA A 242 23.35 -7.93 -23.91
CA ALA A 242 24.56 -7.13 -23.71
C ALA A 242 25.03 -6.37 -24.97
N ALA A 243 24.86 -6.97 -26.15
CA ALA A 243 25.19 -6.36 -27.44
C ALA A 243 24.36 -5.08 -27.74
N PHE A 244 23.29 -4.83 -26.98
CA PHE A 244 22.37 -3.73 -27.20
C PHE A 244 22.38 -2.68 -26.09
N THR A 245 23.36 -2.72 -25.18
CA THR A 245 23.45 -1.83 -24.01
C THR A 245 23.26 -0.34 -24.34
N ALA A 246 23.78 0.15 -25.47
CA ALA A 246 23.61 1.54 -25.91
C ALA A 246 22.15 1.95 -26.21
N ARG A 247 21.24 0.98 -26.36
CA ARG A 247 19.81 1.15 -26.63
C ARG A 247 18.93 0.68 -25.46
N ILE A 248 19.53 0.38 -24.32
CA ILE A 248 18.83 0.00 -23.09
C ILE A 248 19.00 1.12 -22.07
N GLU A 249 17.93 1.87 -21.82
CA GLU A 249 17.87 2.90 -20.79
C GLU A 249 17.51 2.29 -19.44
N ARG A 250 18.40 2.42 -18.46
CA ARG A 250 18.12 2.03 -17.07
C ARG A 250 17.65 3.24 -16.28
N GLN A 251 16.52 3.09 -15.59
CA GLN A 251 15.96 4.12 -14.71
C GLN A 251 15.91 3.60 -13.27
N PRO A 252 16.12 4.47 -12.26
CA PRO A 252 15.97 4.08 -10.86
C PRO A 252 14.50 3.82 -10.52
N LEU A 253 14.27 3.24 -9.34
CA LEU A 253 12.95 3.28 -8.73
C LEU A 253 12.58 4.74 -8.43
N VAL A 254 11.30 5.08 -8.58
CA VAL A 254 10.76 6.41 -8.31
C VAL A 254 9.59 6.32 -7.35
N ALA A 255 9.25 7.44 -6.70
CA ALA A 255 7.99 7.54 -6.00
C ALA A 255 6.84 7.31 -6.99
N TRP A 256 5.76 6.66 -6.54
CA TRP A 256 4.66 6.31 -7.45
C TRP A 256 4.02 7.50 -8.19
N PRO A 257 3.95 8.75 -7.67
CA PRO A 257 3.36 9.86 -8.42
C PRO A 257 4.18 10.26 -9.66
N GLU A 258 5.46 9.91 -9.66
CA GLU A 258 6.35 10.11 -10.82
C GLU A 258 6.23 8.98 -11.84
N LEU A 259 5.79 7.78 -11.41
CA LEU A 259 5.69 6.59 -12.26
C LEU A 259 4.78 6.83 -13.49
N PRO A 260 3.61 7.47 -13.40
CA PRO A 260 2.80 7.79 -14.58
C PRO A 260 3.55 8.59 -15.65
N ALA A 261 4.42 9.53 -15.28
CA ALA A 261 5.21 10.27 -16.26
C ALA A 261 6.25 9.39 -16.96
N ARG A 262 6.82 8.41 -16.24
CA ARG A 262 7.75 7.42 -16.82
C ARG A 262 7.03 6.47 -17.76
N LEU A 263 5.87 5.95 -17.34
CA LEU A 263 5.00 5.11 -18.17
C LEU A 263 4.55 5.85 -19.43
N ALA A 264 4.10 7.10 -19.31
CA ALA A 264 3.69 7.91 -20.46
C ALA A 264 4.84 8.19 -21.45
N GLY A 265 6.10 8.02 -21.01
CA GLY A 265 7.32 8.20 -21.81
C GLY A 265 7.71 7.00 -22.67
N VAL A 266 6.95 5.91 -22.65
CA VAL A 266 7.15 4.74 -23.52
C VAL A 266 5.96 4.55 -24.46
N ASP A 267 6.15 3.75 -25.52
CA ASP A 267 5.14 3.46 -26.53
C ASP A 267 4.36 2.17 -26.25
N VAL A 268 5.01 1.20 -25.60
CA VAL A 268 4.44 -0.10 -25.25
C VAL A 268 4.97 -0.51 -23.88
N ASN A 269 4.07 -0.92 -22.99
CA ASN A 269 4.41 -1.49 -21.70
C ASN A 269 4.54 -3.02 -21.80
N LEU A 270 5.53 -3.58 -21.11
CA LEU A 270 5.80 -5.01 -21.05
C LEU A 270 5.38 -5.53 -19.68
N ALA A 271 4.52 -6.54 -19.65
CA ALA A 271 4.12 -7.23 -18.43
C ALA A 271 4.30 -8.77 -18.56
N PRO A 272 5.53 -9.26 -18.83
CA PRO A 272 5.81 -10.68 -18.81
C PRO A 272 5.67 -11.23 -17.39
N LEU A 273 5.16 -12.45 -17.30
CA LEU A 273 5.10 -13.26 -16.09
C LEU A 273 5.35 -14.72 -16.48
N VAL A 274 6.08 -15.47 -15.65
CA VAL A 274 6.18 -16.93 -15.73
C VAL A 274 4.85 -17.55 -15.26
N TRP A 275 3.79 -17.33 -16.04
CA TRP A 275 2.39 -17.48 -15.64
C TRP A 275 1.93 -18.93 -15.36
N ARG A 276 2.80 -19.92 -15.59
CA ARG A 276 2.57 -21.32 -15.22
C ARG A 276 3.04 -21.65 -13.80
N ASP A 277 3.87 -20.78 -13.20
CA ASP A 277 4.24 -20.88 -11.79
C ASP A 277 3.05 -20.40 -10.93
N PRO A 278 2.56 -21.22 -9.97
CA PRO A 278 1.37 -20.86 -9.17
C PRO A 278 1.52 -19.54 -8.39
N PHE A 279 2.72 -19.25 -7.87
CA PHE A 279 2.98 -18.03 -7.12
C PHE A 279 2.94 -16.80 -8.02
N VAL A 280 3.51 -16.91 -9.22
CA VAL A 280 3.50 -15.83 -10.20
C VAL A 280 2.10 -15.61 -10.80
N ALA A 281 1.36 -16.69 -11.06
CA ALA A 281 -0.01 -16.64 -11.57
C ALA A 281 -0.96 -15.91 -10.62
N ALA A 282 -0.66 -15.88 -9.32
CA ALA A 282 -1.44 -15.18 -8.30
C ALA A 282 -1.37 -13.65 -8.39
N LYS A 283 -0.43 -13.10 -9.16
CA LYS A 283 -0.23 -11.65 -9.26
C LYS A 283 -1.39 -10.94 -9.94
N GLY A 284 -1.73 -9.76 -9.42
CA GLY A 284 -2.75 -8.88 -9.98
C GLY A 284 -2.32 -8.18 -11.27
N ALA A 285 -3.26 -7.47 -11.90
CA ALA A 285 -3.07 -6.79 -13.19
C ALA A 285 -2.50 -5.36 -13.10
N VAL A 286 -1.88 -4.99 -11.97
CA VAL A 286 -1.47 -3.61 -11.66
C VAL A 286 -0.61 -2.97 -12.77
N LYS A 287 0.37 -3.70 -13.32
CA LYS A 287 1.23 -3.20 -14.41
C LYS A 287 0.44 -2.77 -15.65
N TYR A 288 -0.65 -3.47 -15.97
CA TYR A 288 -1.54 -3.09 -17.07
C TYR A 288 -2.39 -1.88 -16.69
N LEU A 289 -2.99 -1.88 -15.49
CA LEU A 289 -3.84 -0.78 -15.03
C LEU A 289 -3.09 0.56 -15.04
N GLU A 290 -1.86 0.60 -14.49
CA GLU A 290 -1.05 1.82 -14.46
C GLU A 290 -0.66 2.31 -15.87
N ALA A 291 -0.29 1.40 -16.77
CA ALA A 291 0.06 1.76 -18.16
C ALA A 291 -1.17 2.24 -18.95
N ALA A 292 -2.30 1.56 -18.80
CA ALA A 292 -3.57 1.95 -19.40
C ALA A 292 -4.03 3.33 -18.88
N ALA A 293 -3.79 3.64 -17.59
CA ALA A 293 -4.09 4.94 -17.00
C ALA A 293 -3.34 6.11 -17.64
N VAL A 294 -2.28 5.89 -18.42
CA VAL A 294 -1.59 6.92 -19.23
C VAL A 294 -1.81 6.74 -20.74
N GLY A 295 -2.63 5.77 -21.12
CA GLY A 295 -2.95 5.45 -22.51
C GLY A 295 -1.81 4.77 -23.25
N VAL A 296 -1.02 3.95 -22.56
CA VAL A 296 0.03 3.11 -23.13
C VAL A 296 -0.47 1.67 -23.23
N PRO A 297 -0.48 1.05 -24.43
CA PRO A 297 -0.89 -0.34 -24.58
C PRO A 297 0.12 -1.27 -23.90
N THR A 298 -0.36 -2.41 -23.40
CA THR A 298 0.46 -3.43 -22.76
C THR A 298 0.44 -4.72 -23.55
N VAL A 299 1.60 -5.36 -23.70
CA VAL A 299 1.69 -6.79 -24.03
C VAL A 299 1.99 -7.54 -22.73
N ALA A 300 1.13 -8.51 -22.38
CA ALA A 300 1.19 -9.20 -21.10
C ALA A 300 1.13 -10.73 -21.26
N SER A 301 1.70 -11.44 -20.29
CA SER A 301 1.47 -12.88 -20.16
C SER A 301 0.01 -13.15 -19.77
N PRO A 302 -0.57 -14.29 -20.14
CA PRO A 302 -2.01 -14.50 -20.04
C PRO A 302 -2.42 -15.12 -18.70
N THR A 303 -2.04 -14.50 -17.57
CA THR A 303 -2.60 -14.86 -16.25
C THR A 303 -4.09 -14.54 -16.21
N GLU A 304 -4.85 -15.18 -15.31
CA GLU A 304 -6.28 -14.90 -15.18
C GLU A 304 -6.58 -13.42 -14.86
N ALA A 305 -5.74 -12.80 -14.02
CA ALA A 305 -5.84 -11.36 -13.74
C ALA A 305 -5.67 -10.52 -15.01
N PHE A 306 -4.71 -10.84 -15.87
CA PHE A 306 -4.54 -10.12 -17.15
C PHE A 306 -5.63 -10.46 -18.16
N ARG A 307 -6.11 -11.71 -18.25
CA ARG A 307 -7.25 -12.09 -19.11
C ARG A 307 -8.52 -11.36 -18.73
N HIS A 308 -8.73 -11.10 -17.44
CA HIS A 308 -9.86 -10.32 -16.96
C HIS A 308 -9.72 -8.82 -17.25
N ALA A 309 -8.50 -8.28 -17.11
CA ALA A 309 -8.24 -6.86 -17.28
C ALA A 309 -8.11 -6.43 -18.76
N ILE A 310 -7.57 -7.30 -19.62
CA ILE A 310 -7.23 -7.00 -21.01
C ILE A 310 -8.23 -7.69 -21.95
N ARG A 311 -8.92 -6.90 -22.79
CA ARG A 311 -9.60 -7.42 -23.98
C ARG A 311 -8.58 -7.55 -25.09
N ASP A 312 -8.16 -8.77 -25.36
CA ASP A 312 -7.08 -9.07 -26.30
C ASP A 312 -7.38 -8.52 -27.70
N GLY A 313 -6.43 -7.77 -28.27
CA GLY A 313 -6.57 -7.08 -29.55
C GLY A 313 -7.34 -5.76 -29.50
N GLU A 314 -7.96 -5.40 -28.38
CA GLU A 314 -8.76 -4.18 -28.22
C GLU A 314 -8.17 -3.20 -27.20
N THR A 315 -7.77 -3.67 -26.03
CA THR A 315 -7.21 -2.83 -24.95
C THR A 315 -5.77 -3.20 -24.59
N GLY A 316 -5.23 -4.25 -25.21
CA GLY A 316 -3.87 -4.75 -25.03
C GLY A 316 -3.68 -6.04 -25.82
N LEU A 317 -2.55 -6.69 -25.65
CA LEU A 317 -2.26 -7.99 -26.27
C LEU A 317 -1.83 -9.01 -25.23
N LEU A 318 -2.33 -10.23 -25.35
CA LEU A 318 -1.94 -11.37 -24.51
C LEU A 318 -1.02 -12.31 -25.29
N ALA A 319 0.16 -12.61 -24.72
CA ALA A 319 1.17 -13.43 -25.36
C ALA A 319 1.62 -14.58 -24.43
N ALA A 320 1.37 -15.82 -24.86
CA ALA A 320 1.54 -17.03 -24.05
C ALA A 320 2.94 -17.65 -24.16
N ASP A 321 3.63 -17.42 -25.28
CA ASP A 321 4.88 -18.05 -25.69
C ASP A 321 5.74 -17.11 -26.55
N THR A 322 6.97 -17.50 -26.83
CA THR A 322 7.94 -16.70 -27.60
C THR A 322 7.37 -16.20 -28.93
N ALA A 323 6.66 -17.07 -29.67
CA ALA A 323 6.11 -16.72 -30.98
C ALA A 323 5.00 -15.66 -30.89
N SER A 324 4.07 -15.81 -29.93
CA SER A 324 3.02 -14.81 -29.70
C SER A 324 3.58 -13.49 -29.16
N TRP A 325 4.65 -13.52 -28.37
CA TRP A 325 5.34 -12.30 -27.91
C TRP A 325 6.04 -11.56 -29.07
N GLU A 326 6.77 -12.28 -29.92
CA GLU A 326 7.38 -11.71 -31.13
C GLU A 326 6.30 -11.09 -32.03
N ALA A 327 5.25 -11.83 -32.35
CA ALA A 327 4.17 -11.36 -33.21
C ALA A 327 3.46 -10.12 -32.64
N ALA A 328 3.12 -10.13 -31.34
CA ALA A 328 2.45 -9.02 -30.68
C ALA A 328 3.31 -7.75 -30.69
N LEU A 329 4.60 -7.87 -30.34
CA LEU A 329 5.49 -6.72 -30.29
C LEU A 329 5.82 -6.20 -31.68
N THR A 330 6.16 -7.05 -32.65
CA THR A 330 6.40 -6.64 -34.04
C THR A 330 5.21 -5.86 -34.60
N ASN A 331 3.98 -6.34 -34.37
CA ASN A 331 2.78 -5.65 -34.83
C ASN A 331 2.66 -4.21 -34.25
N LEU A 332 2.98 -4.02 -32.97
CA LEU A 332 2.95 -2.70 -32.34
C LEU A 332 4.13 -1.82 -32.81
N LEU A 333 5.30 -2.40 -33.05
CA LEU A 333 6.46 -1.65 -33.57
C LEU A 333 6.16 -1.07 -34.97
N GLU A 334 5.46 -1.83 -35.81
CA GLU A 334 5.22 -1.49 -37.22
C GLU A 334 3.91 -0.69 -37.46
N ASP A 335 2.89 -0.83 -36.61
CA ASP A 335 1.59 -0.16 -36.76
C ASP A 335 1.34 0.89 -35.66
N ALA A 336 1.86 2.10 -35.87
CA ALA A 336 1.67 3.22 -34.94
C ALA A 336 0.19 3.61 -34.74
N PRO A 337 -0.67 3.72 -35.78
CA PRO A 337 -2.11 3.93 -35.58
C PRO A 337 -2.75 2.89 -34.66
N ARG A 338 -2.40 1.60 -34.80
CA ARG A 338 -2.92 0.55 -33.93
C ARG A 338 -2.44 0.69 -32.50
N ARG A 339 -1.15 0.99 -32.26
CA ARG A 339 -0.67 1.26 -30.89
C ARG A 339 -1.47 2.34 -30.19
N LEU A 340 -1.71 3.46 -30.90
CA LEU A 340 -2.45 4.59 -30.36
C LEU A 340 -3.92 4.23 -30.07
N ARG A 341 -4.56 3.47 -30.97
CA ARG A 341 -5.93 2.98 -30.74
C ARG A 341 -6.03 2.07 -29.52
N LEU A 342 -5.13 1.09 -29.41
CA LEU A 342 -5.08 0.17 -28.27
C LEU A 342 -4.87 0.93 -26.95
N GLY A 343 -3.91 1.85 -26.90
CA GLY A 343 -3.64 2.65 -25.70
C GLY A 343 -4.83 3.53 -25.30
N ALA A 344 -5.51 4.15 -26.27
CA ALA A 344 -6.71 4.95 -26.01
C ALA A 344 -7.89 4.10 -25.49
N ALA A 345 -8.12 2.93 -26.10
CA ALA A 345 -9.14 1.98 -25.68
C ALA A 345 -8.84 1.42 -24.28
N ALA A 346 -7.58 1.08 -23.99
CA ALA A 346 -7.13 0.66 -22.67
C ALA A 346 -7.46 1.69 -21.60
N ARG A 347 -7.14 2.97 -21.86
CA ARG A 347 -7.43 4.06 -20.94
C ARG A 347 -8.93 4.20 -20.67
N ALA A 348 -9.74 4.25 -21.73
CA ALA A 348 -11.18 4.38 -21.61
C ALA A 348 -11.78 3.23 -20.79
N ASP A 349 -11.29 2.01 -21.03
CA ASP A 349 -11.72 0.82 -20.32
C ASP A 349 -11.35 0.83 -18.83
N VAL A 350 -10.10 1.19 -18.47
CA VAL A 350 -9.71 1.23 -17.05
C VAL A 350 -10.40 2.34 -16.27
N VAL A 351 -10.64 3.50 -16.87
CA VAL A 351 -11.43 4.56 -16.24
C VAL A 351 -12.88 4.10 -16.03
N GLY A 352 -13.46 3.36 -16.98
CA GLY A 352 -14.84 2.89 -16.88
C GLY A 352 -15.05 1.73 -15.91
N ARG A 353 -14.11 0.77 -15.85
CA ARG A 353 -14.28 -0.49 -15.08
C ARG A 353 -13.47 -0.57 -13.80
N PHE A 354 -12.30 0.06 -13.74
CA PHE A 354 -11.33 -0.14 -12.66
C PHE A 354 -11.13 1.11 -11.79
N ALA A 355 -11.86 2.20 -12.05
CA ALA A 355 -11.89 3.35 -11.15
C ALA A 355 -12.60 3.03 -9.82
N ALA A 356 -12.25 3.76 -8.76
CA ALA A 356 -12.78 3.56 -7.41
C ALA A 356 -14.33 3.54 -7.37
N ALA A 357 -14.99 4.45 -8.09
CA ALA A 357 -16.46 4.50 -8.13
C ALA A 357 -17.10 3.26 -8.81
N ALA A 358 -16.41 2.62 -9.75
CA ALA A 358 -16.90 1.42 -10.43
C ALA A 358 -16.73 0.17 -9.56
N GLN A 359 -15.55 0.02 -8.96
CA GLN A 359 -15.16 -1.13 -8.13
C GLN A 359 -15.80 -1.09 -6.74
N GLY A 360 -16.01 0.11 -6.17
CA GLY A 360 -16.55 0.26 -4.83
C GLY A 360 -17.95 -0.32 -4.64
N ARG A 361 -18.79 -0.34 -5.68
CA ARG A 361 -20.10 -1.03 -5.62
C ARG A 361 -19.95 -2.52 -5.34
N GLU A 362 -19.00 -3.18 -6.00
CA GLU A 362 -18.72 -4.61 -5.82
C GLU A 362 -18.12 -4.86 -4.43
N LEU A 363 -17.11 -4.09 -4.03
CA LEU A 363 -16.48 -4.22 -2.71
C LEU A 363 -17.50 -4.03 -1.57
N HIS A 364 -18.34 -3.00 -1.65
CA HIS A 364 -19.39 -2.76 -0.66
C HIS A 364 -20.35 -3.95 -0.59
N ALA A 365 -20.82 -4.46 -1.73
CA ALA A 365 -21.73 -5.61 -1.76
C ALA A 365 -21.08 -6.87 -1.15
N ILE A 366 -19.79 -7.11 -1.45
CA ILE A 366 -19.02 -8.23 -0.88
C ILE A 366 -18.96 -8.13 0.65
N LEU A 367 -18.54 -6.97 1.17
CA LEU A 367 -18.38 -6.80 2.62
C LEU A 367 -19.73 -6.81 3.35
N ALA A 368 -20.79 -6.29 2.73
CA ALA A 368 -22.15 -6.37 3.27
C ALA A 368 -22.64 -7.82 3.38
N ASP A 369 -22.39 -8.66 2.36
CA ASP A 369 -22.73 -10.09 2.40
C ASP A 369 -21.94 -10.84 3.49
N VAL A 370 -20.66 -10.49 3.68
CA VAL A 370 -19.84 -11.04 4.78
C VAL A 370 -20.46 -10.70 6.15
N VAL A 371 -20.81 -9.43 6.37
CA VAL A 371 -21.44 -8.96 7.62
C VAL A 371 -22.80 -9.64 7.86
N GLU A 372 -23.66 -9.68 6.83
CA GLU A 372 -25.00 -10.27 6.95
C GLU A 372 -24.93 -11.76 7.31
N ARG A 373 -24.01 -12.51 6.70
CA ARG A 373 -23.87 -13.94 6.98
C ARG A 373 -23.31 -14.24 8.36
N MET A 374 -22.46 -13.38 8.90
CA MET A 374 -21.99 -13.51 10.29
C MET A 374 -23.09 -13.25 11.31
N ALA A 375 -24.05 -12.38 10.98
CA ALA A 375 -25.21 -12.12 11.84
C ALA A 375 -26.22 -13.29 11.89
N ARG A 376 -26.15 -14.25 10.96
CA ARG A 376 -27.06 -15.41 10.93
C ARG A 376 -26.58 -16.51 11.89
N PRO A 377 -27.46 -17.15 12.67
CA PRO A 377 -27.08 -18.29 13.51
C PRO A 377 -26.54 -19.43 12.63
N SER A 378 -25.31 -19.87 12.94
CA SER A 378 -24.61 -20.91 12.18
C SER A 378 -25.38 -22.23 12.18
N THR A 379 -25.47 -22.87 11.01
CA THR A 379 -26.03 -24.23 10.92
C THR A 379 -25.01 -25.26 11.46
N PRO A 380 -25.44 -26.46 11.89
CA PRO A 380 -24.52 -27.50 12.34
C PRO A 380 -23.42 -27.87 11.32
N ALA A 381 -23.68 -27.67 10.04
CA ALA A 381 -22.73 -27.89 8.95
C ALA A 381 -21.59 -26.84 8.91
N ASP A 382 -21.83 -25.61 9.38
CA ASP A 382 -20.82 -24.53 9.44
C ASP A 382 -19.80 -24.73 10.58
N ARG A 383 -20.06 -25.65 11.51
CA ARG A 383 -19.23 -25.90 12.72
C ARG A 383 -18.10 -26.91 12.50
N ALA A 384 -17.90 -27.41 11.29
CA ALA A 384 -16.99 -28.52 11.01
C ALA A 384 -15.49 -28.17 10.93
N VAL A 385 -15.09 -26.91 11.19
CA VAL A 385 -13.65 -26.57 11.31
C VAL A 385 -13.29 -26.48 12.79
N PRO A 386 -12.39 -27.33 13.31
CA PRO A 386 -11.96 -27.25 14.70
C PRO A 386 -11.08 -26.01 14.86
N VAL A 387 -11.68 -24.91 15.29
CA VAL A 387 -10.93 -23.83 15.95
C VAL A 387 -10.48 -24.40 17.27
N ALA A 388 -9.19 -24.76 17.38
CA ALA A 388 -8.63 -25.21 18.64
C ALA A 388 -8.89 -24.15 19.72
N PRO A 389 -9.56 -24.48 20.83
CA PRO A 389 -9.71 -23.54 21.93
C PRO A 389 -8.33 -23.36 22.55
N ARG A 390 -7.79 -22.13 22.52
CA ARG A 390 -6.58 -21.79 23.25
C ARG A 390 -6.84 -20.59 24.14
N SER A 391 -6.75 -20.87 25.44
CA SER A 391 -6.77 -19.98 26.61
C SER A 391 -7.84 -18.89 26.60
N ALA A 392 -8.84 -19.09 27.45
CA ALA A 392 -9.69 -18.01 27.94
C ALA A 392 -8.82 -17.01 28.72
N ASP A 393 -8.25 -16.03 28.03
CA ASP A 393 -8.03 -14.74 28.65
C ASP A 393 -9.41 -14.09 28.76
N THR A 394 -9.99 -14.20 29.94
CA THR A 394 -11.24 -13.53 30.30
C THR A 394 -11.09 -12.04 30.00
N LEU A 395 -11.75 -11.58 28.95
CA LEU A 395 -11.85 -10.16 28.63
C LEU A 395 -12.53 -9.46 29.81
N THR A 396 -11.92 -8.39 30.31
CA THR A 396 -12.43 -7.59 31.43
C THR A 396 -13.36 -6.47 30.94
N ASP A 397 -14.25 -5.98 31.79
CA ASP A 397 -15.22 -4.91 31.45
C ASP A 397 -14.56 -3.61 30.93
N ALA A 398 -13.30 -3.36 31.27
CA ALA A 398 -12.52 -2.23 30.74
C ALA A 398 -12.32 -2.31 29.22
N GLU A 399 -12.28 -3.52 28.66
CA GLU A 399 -12.07 -3.73 27.24
C GLU A 399 -13.36 -3.44 26.44
N HIS A 400 -14.54 -3.34 27.02
CA HIS A 400 -15.79 -3.04 26.28
C HIS A 400 -16.02 -1.56 25.99
N ARG A 401 -15.10 -0.66 26.37
CA ARG A 401 -15.28 0.78 26.18
C ARG A 401 -15.01 1.21 24.75
N VAL A 402 -15.90 2.06 24.23
CA VAL A 402 -15.89 2.63 22.88
C VAL A 402 -14.85 3.74 22.72
N ASP A 403 -14.47 4.39 23.83
CA ASP A 403 -13.42 5.41 23.89
C ASP A 403 -12.24 4.88 24.70
N ALA A 404 -11.22 4.30 24.03
CA ALA A 404 -9.99 3.93 24.72
C ALA A 404 -9.27 5.19 25.19
N SER A 405 -9.08 5.31 26.50
CA SER A 405 -8.21 6.34 27.05
C SER A 405 -6.76 6.01 26.74
N VAL A 406 -5.89 7.03 26.79
CA VAL A 406 -4.43 6.85 26.71
C VAL A 406 -3.94 5.81 27.73
N ALA A 407 -4.58 5.73 28.91
CA ALA A 407 -4.24 4.73 29.92
C ALA A 407 -4.59 3.30 29.47
N ASP A 408 -5.73 3.11 28.80
CA ASP A 408 -6.16 1.81 28.28
C ASP A 408 -5.21 1.31 27.20
N GLU A 409 -4.75 2.20 26.30
CA GLU A 409 -3.79 1.85 25.27
C GLU A 409 -2.43 1.42 25.84
N VAL A 410 -1.94 2.12 26.88
CA VAL A 410 -0.70 1.74 27.57
C VAL A 410 -0.85 0.41 28.29
N ALA A 411 -1.97 0.20 28.99
CA ALA A 411 -2.27 -1.06 29.63
C ALA A 411 -2.30 -2.21 28.62
N LEU A 412 -2.88 -1.97 27.43
CA LEU A 412 -2.93 -2.95 26.35
C LEU A 412 -1.54 -3.24 25.78
N ALA A 413 -0.75 -2.21 25.47
CA ALA A 413 0.60 -2.37 24.94
C ALA A 413 1.51 -3.16 25.91
N ARG A 414 1.39 -2.90 27.22
CA ARG A 414 2.14 -3.62 28.26
C ARG A 414 1.80 -5.12 28.32
N ARG A 415 0.61 -5.53 27.90
CA ARG A 415 0.21 -6.95 27.81
C ARG A 415 0.80 -7.65 26.59
N PHE A 416 1.18 -6.91 25.55
CA PHE A 416 1.66 -7.43 24.28
C PHE A 416 3.00 -6.80 23.88
N PRO A 417 4.07 -7.00 24.68
CA PRO A 417 5.35 -6.34 24.46
C PRO A 417 5.93 -6.71 23.09
N GLY A 418 6.28 -5.68 22.30
CA GLY A 418 6.86 -5.84 20.96
C GLY A 418 5.87 -6.15 19.85
N GLU A 419 4.60 -6.42 20.17
CA GLU A 419 3.53 -6.64 19.17
C GLU A 419 2.62 -5.40 18.99
N VAL A 420 2.52 -4.54 20.00
CA VAL A 420 1.64 -3.36 20.00
C VAL A 420 2.45 -2.07 20.00
N ALA A 421 2.15 -1.18 19.04
CA ALA A 421 2.72 0.15 18.90
C ALA A 421 1.86 1.00 17.95
N ARG A 422 1.88 2.32 18.12
CA ARG A 422 1.25 3.29 17.19
C ARG A 422 2.14 3.52 15.95
N ALA A 423 2.55 2.42 15.32
CA ALA A 423 3.33 2.44 14.09
C ALA A 423 2.52 3.06 12.95
N ALA A 424 3.11 4.03 12.26
CA ALA A 424 2.52 4.62 11.08
C ALA A 424 2.79 3.72 9.86
N ARG A 425 1.97 2.67 9.70
CA ARG A 425 2.00 1.79 8.52
C ARG A 425 1.19 2.39 7.39
N GLU A 426 1.72 3.40 6.70
CA GLU A 426 1.19 3.84 5.41
C GLU A 426 2.28 4.59 4.63
N PRO A 427 2.40 4.40 3.30
CA PRO A 427 3.47 5.01 2.53
C PRO A 427 2.99 6.20 1.68
N ASN A 428 1.67 6.44 1.53
CA ASN A 428 1.17 7.19 0.36
C ASN A 428 -0.07 8.09 0.56
N ALA A 429 -0.43 8.48 1.78
CA ALA A 429 -0.90 9.86 1.91
C ALA A 429 0.37 10.71 1.86
N PHE A 430 0.50 11.64 0.92
CA PHE A 430 1.81 12.24 0.62
C PHE A 430 2.38 12.98 1.81
N PRO A 431 3.52 12.50 2.35
CA PRO A 431 4.29 13.37 3.19
C PRO A 431 5.00 14.41 2.37
N ASP A 432 4.73 15.66 2.73
CA ASP A 432 5.34 16.84 2.15
C ASP A 432 6.86 16.85 2.34
N LEU A 433 7.33 16.06 3.32
CA LEU A 433 8.72 15.84 3.65
C LEU A 433 8.95 14.34 3.82
N THR A 434 9.85 13.73 3.03
CA THR A 434 10.35 12.37 3.30
C THR A 434 11.86 12.45 3.42
N LEU A 435 12.39 12.09 4.59
CA LEU A 435 13.81 12.10 4.83
C LEU A 435 14.30 10.71 5.24
N PRO A 436 15.31 10.14 4.55
CA PRO A 436 15.93 8.90 4.99
C PRO A 436 16.68 9.14 6.32
N ALA A 437 16.32 8.37 7.36
CA ALA A 437 17.02 8.40 8.63
C ALA A 437 18.36 7.65 8.51
N ALA A 438 19.48 8.34 8.73
CA ALA A 438 20.83 7.79 8.64
C ALA A 438 21.59 7.89 9.98
N ALA A 439 21.13 8.74 10.90
CA ALA A 439 21.66 8.93 12.25
C ALA A 439 20.51 9.06 13.27
N THR A 440 20.85 9.29 14.54
CA THR A 440 19.89 9.47 15.64
C THR A 440 20.29 10.62 16.55
N THR A 441 19.32 11.30 17.14
CA THR A 441 19.56 12.26 18.21
C THR A 441 20.14 11.59 19.46
N ALA A 442 20.79 12.37 20.33
CA ALA A 442 20.93 11.98 21.73
C ALA A 442 19.53 11.71 22.34
N PRO A 443 19.41 10.84 23.36
CA PRO A 443 18.13 10.57 24.00
C PRO A 443 17.50 11.86 24.52
N LEU A 444 16.20 12.04 24.26
CA LEU A 444 15.47 13.23 24.67
C LEU A 444 15.30 13.23 26.19
N GLY A 445 16.05 14.09 26.87
CA GLY A 445 16.02 14.23 28.33
C GLY A 445 14.79 14.98 28.85
N ASP A 446 14.63 14.96 30.17
CA ASP A 446 13.44 15.48 30.85
C ASP A 446 13.30 16.99 30.69
N GLY A 447 12.15 17.45 30.21
CA GLY A 447 11.88 18.86 29.95
C GLY A 447 12.71 19.49 28.81
N VAL A 448 13.63 18.73 28.19
CA VAL A 448 14.45 19.19 27.07
C VAL A 448 13.55 19.33 25.84
N LEU A 449 13.68 20.47 25.16
CA LEU A 449 12.97 20.73 23.91
C LEU A 449 13.78 20.17 22.73
N LEU A 450 13.14 19.33 21.94
CA LEU A 450 13.55 19.00 20.58
C LEU A 450 12.64 19.74 19.61
N ALA A 451 13.19 20.57 18.73
CA ALA A 451 12.40 21.35 17.79
C ALA A 451 12.97 21.34 16.38
N GLN A 452 12.10 21.40 15.38
CA GLN A 452 12.49 21.56 13.97
C GLN A 452 11.42 22.31 13.17
N ARG A 453 11.87 23.16 12.26
CA ARG A 453 11.01 23.77 11.24
C ARG A 453 10.80 22.83 10.05
N PHE A 454 9.60 22.83 9.49
CA PHE A 454 9.31 22.15 8.23
C PHE A 454 8.23 22.89 7.45
N ARG A 455 8.21 22.71 6.13
CA ARG A 455 7.16 23.23 5.25
C ARG A 455 6.13 22.16 4.96
N ALA A 456 4.85 22.43 5.21
CA ALA A 456 3.78 21.62 4.62
C ALA A 456 3.59 22.06 3.17
N ARG A 457 3.53 21.13 2.22
CA ARG A 457 3.46 21.39 0.78
C ARG A 457 2.02 21.32 0.27
N LEU A 458 1.17 20.57 0.96
CA LEU A 458 -0.22 20.38 0.61
C LEU A 458 -1.16 21.06 1.63
N PRO A 459 -2.34 21.53 1.20
CA PRO A 459 -3.37 22.02 2.10
C PRO A 459 -4.02 20.87 2.87
N GLY A 460 -4.52 21.14 4.08
CA GLY A 460 -5.23 20.17 4.90
C GLY A 460 -4.32 19.30 5.78
N LEU A 461 -3.22 19.82 6.33
CA LEU A 461 -2.33 19.07 7.22
C LEU A 461 -3.11 18.40 8.36
N THR A 462 -2.96 17.08 8.51
CA THR A 462 -3.72 16.22 9.43
C THR A 462 -2.87 15.30 10.27
N ARG A 463 -1.60 15.08 9.92
CA ARG A 463 -0.72 14.19 10.67
C ARG A 463 0.74 14.59 10.45
N VAL A 464 1.56 14.41 11.49
CA VAL A 464 3.02 14.48 11.42
C VAL A 464 3.55 13.18 12.02
N ASP A 465 4.29 12.39 11.27
CA ASP A 465 5.00 11.25 11.82
C ASP A 465 6.45 11.62 12.11
N VAL A 466 6.97 11.03 13.18
CA VAL A 466 8.36 11.21 13.60
C VAL A 466 9.01 9.83 13.69
N HIS A 467 10.19 9.67 13.11
CA HIS A 467 10.93 8.41 13.21
C HIS A 467 11.50 8.23 14.62
N THR A 468 11.13 7.15 15.29
CA THR A 468 11.51 6.87 16.68
C THR A 468 12.55 5.75 16.78
N VAL A 469 13.45 5.86 17.75
CA VAL A 469 14.46 4.83 18.07
C VAL A 469 14.44 4.59 19.57
N THR A 470 13.89 3.45 19.95
CA THR A 470 13.71 3.01 21.34
C THR A 470 14.86 2.12 21.81
N TYR A 471 15.61 1.52 20.88
CA TYR A 471 16.59 0.45 21.13
C TYR A 471 15.98 -0.79 21.80
N GLY A 472 14.68 -1.01 21.62
CA GLY A 472 13.92 -2.07 22.28
C GLY A 472 13.76 -1.86 23.79
N LEU A 473 14.02 -0.65 24.30
CA LEU A 473 13.89 -0.34 25.73
C LEU A 473 12.42 -0.21 26.13
N PRO A 474 12.04 -0.70 27.33
CA PRO A 474 10.72 -0.41 27.90
C PRO A 474 10.69 1.05 28.34
N LEU A 475 9.83 1.85 27.70
CA LEU A 475 9.71 3.27 27.99
C LEU A 475 8.49 3.55 28.86
N ASP A 476 8.70 4.26 29.97
CA ASP A 476 7.68 4.67 30.92
C ASP A 476 7.77 6.17 31.16
N HIS A 477 7.59 6.94 30.09
CA HIS A 477 7.54 8.39 30.09
C HIS A 477 6.54 8.88 29.05
N VAL A 478 6.24 10.17 29.06
CA VAL A 478 5.29 10.79 28.13
C VAL A 478 6.02 11.70 27.16
N LEU A 479 5.71 11.57 25.88
CA LEU A 479 6.10 12.50 24.83
C LEU A 479 4.97 13.51 24.65
N GLU A 480 5.29 14.78 24.82
CA GLU A 480 4.42 15.90 24.47
C GLU A 480 4.82 16.41 23.10
N PHE A 481 3.86 16.42 22.19
CA PHE A 481 3.97 16.96 20.86
C PHE A 481 3.17 18.25 20.78
N CYS A 482 3.79 19.29 20.22
CA CYS A 482 3.14 20.55 19.88
C CYS A 482 3.52 20.93 18.45
N LEU A 483 2.54 21.30 17.64
CA LEU A 483 2.75 21.90 16.33
C LEU A 483 2.37 23.38 16.40
N ARG A 484 3.29 24.25 16.01
CA ARG A 484 3.08 25.71 15.97
C ARG A 484 3.30 26.29 14.59
N ARG A 485 2.65 27.41 14.30
CA ARG A 485 3.04 28.27 13.17
C ARG A 485 4.26 29.10 13.53
N THR A 486 4.92 29.69 12.54
CA THR A 486 6.12 30.50 12.75
C THR A 486 5.91 31.77 13.59
N ASP A 487 4.67 32.24 13.70
CA ASP A 487 4.26 33.34 14.60
C ASP A 487 4.06 32.90 16.06
N GLY A 488 4.24 31.60 16.36
CA GLY A 488 4.08 31.01 17.69
C GLY A 488 2.68 30.49 17.98
N SER A 489 1.69 30.73 17.12
CA SER A 489 0.33 30.23 17.32
C SER A 489 0.27 28.70 17.30
N LEU A 490 -0.48 28.12 18.24
CA LEU A 490 -0.66 26.67 18.35
C LEU A 490 -1.61 26.18 17.26
N VAL A 491 -1.21 25.12 16.57
CA VAL A 491 -2.02 24.40 15.57
C VAL A 491 -2.71 23.21 16.23
N GLY A 492 -1.93 22.44 16.99
CA GLY A 492 -2.43 21.31 17.77
C GLY A 492 -1.34 20.75 18.67
N ASP A 493 -1.76 20.10 19.73
CA ASP A 493 -0.90 19.40 20.67
C ASP A 493 -1.49 18.04 21.02
N THR A 494 -0.63 17.09 21.36
CA THR A 494 -1.05 15.79 21.86
C THR A 494 0.02 15.20 22.78
N ARG A 495 -0.41 14.33 23.69
CA ARG A 495 0.49 13.58 24.57
C ARG A 495 0.42 12.10 24.21
N VAL A 496 1.58 11.53 23.92
CA VAL A 496 1.71 10.13 23.52
C VAL A 496 2.63 9.42 24.52
N PRO A 497 2.17 8.35 25.18
CA PRO A 497 3.05 7.52 26.00
C PRO A 497 4.17 6.94 25.16
N ALA A 498 5.41 7.06 25.61
CA ALA A 498 6.57 6.56 24.88
C ALA A 498 6.56 5.02 24.74
N ALA A 499 5.81 4.31 25.60
CA ALA A 499 5.55 2.88 25.48
C ALA A 499 4.87 2.48 24.15
N LEU A 500 4.22 3.41 23.46
CA LEU A 500 3.56 3.18 22.17
C LEU A 500 4.46 3.51 20.97
N ALA A 501 5.67 4.03 21.21
CA ALA A 501 6.62 4.36 20.16
C ALA A 501 7.20 3.07 19.56
N PRO A 502 7.11 2.87 18.24
CA PRO A 502 7.74 1.72 17.60
C PRO A 502 9.27 1.90 17.55
N ASP A 503 10.01 0.78 17.52
CA ASP A 503 11.47 0.84 17.35
C ASP A 503 11.86 0.96 15.89
N ARG A 504 12.68 1.97 15.57
CA ARG A 504 13.20 2.22 14.22
C ARG A 504 12.09 2.25 13.16
N ASP A 505 11.00 2.92 13.53
CA ASP A 505 9.81 3.05 12.71
C ASP A 505 9.16 4.41 13.02
N TRP A 506 8.05 4.69 12.36
CA TRP A 506 7.38 5.97 12.43
C TRP A 506 6.29 5.98 13.51
N LEU A 507 6.34 6.93 14.43
CA LEU A 507 5.25 7.21 15.36
C LEU A 507 4.29 8.23 14.75
N ALA A 508 3.01 7.86 14.60
CA ALA A 508 1.97 8.73 14.07
C ALA A 508 1.51 9.78 15.10
N LEU A 509 1.53 11.07 14.73
CA LEU A 509 0.97 12.17 15.54
C LEU A 509 -0.13 12.86 14.74
N GLU A 510 -1.37 12.44 14.98
CA GLU A 510 -2.57 12.92 14.30
C GLU A 510 -3.04 14.28 14.85
N LEU A 511 -3.63 15.09 13.98
CA LEU A 511 -4.06 16.47 14.19
C LEU A 511 -5.47 16.69 13.63
N ALA A 512 -6.15 17.71 14.14
CA ALA A 512 -7.30 18.25 13.42
C ALA A 512 -6.84 18.84 12.07
N PRO A 513 -7.59 18.64 10.97
CA PRO A 513 -7.19 19.15 9.67
C PRO A 513 -6.99 20.67 9.64
N GLU A 514 -5.82 21.13 9.17
CA GLU A 514 -5.55 22.54 8.93
C GLU A 514 -5.67 22.87 7.44
N ALA A 515 -6.82 23.41 7.02
CA ALA A 515 -7.14 23.65 5.61
C ALA A 515 -6.09 24.48 4.85
N ASP A 516 -5.59 25.57 5.46
CA ASP A 516 -4.68 26.54 4.80
C ASP A 516 -3.19 26.21 4.97
N SER A 517 -2.82 24.94 5.06
CA SER A 517 -1.44 24.52 5.34
C SER A 517 -0.48 24.57 4.14
N ALA A 518 -0.97 24.78 2.93
CA ALA A 518 -0.15 24.72 1.71
C ALA A 518 1.01 25.73 1.73
N ASP A 519 2.22 25.25 1.44
CA ASP A 519 3.51 25.96 1.45
C ASP A 519 3.82 26.74 2.74
N ARG A 520 3.12 26.43 3.83
CA ARG A 520 3.28 27.11 5.12
C ARG A 520 4.40 26.47 5.94
N MET A 521 5.16 27.32 6.64
CA MET A 521 6.17 26.89 7.60
C MET A 521 5.57 26.62 8.97
N TYR A 522 5.96 25.50 9.57
CA TYR A 522 5.60 25.08 10.90
C TYR A 522 6.83 24.84 11.76
N VAL A 523 6.63 24.83 13.08
CA VAL A 523 7.61 24.39 14.09
C VAL A 523 7.02 23.18 14.79
N LEU A 524 7.67 22.03 14.62
CA LEU A 524 7.47 20.85 15.44
C LEU A 524 8.23 21.03 16.76
N GLU A 525 7.55 20.84 17.89
CA GLU A 525 8.12 20.83 19.23
C GLU A 525 7.81 19.50 19.92
N LEU A 526 8.84 18.82 20.40
CA LEU A 526 8.76 17.58 21.16
C LEU A 526 9.42 17.77 22.52
N ARG A 527 8.73 17.36 23.59
CA ARG A 527 9.25 17.33 24.95
C ARG A 527 9.00 15.96 25.55
N ALA A 528 9.92 15.47 26.37
CA ALA A 528 9.72 14.26 27.15
C ALA A 528 9.56 14.62 28.63
N HIS A 529 8.64 13.93 29.31
CA HIS A 529 8.31 14.12 30.71
C HIS A 529 8.38 12.78 31.45
N GLY A 530 9.22 12.70 32.49
CA GLY A 530 9.50 11.52 33.30
C GLY A 530 10.68 10.66 32.81
N THR A 531 11.65 11.24 32.09
CA THR A 531 12.75 10.44 31.51
C THR A 531 13.89 10.12 32.49
N GLY A 532 14.75 9.17 32.12
CA GLY A 532 15.94 8.79 32.88
C GLY A 532 16.97 8.01 32.04
N THR A 533 18.07 7.56 32.66
CA THR A 533 19.25 6.98 31.97
C THR A 533 18.95 5.75 31.08
N ARG A 534 17.83 5.05 31.29
CA ARG A 534 17.33 3.94 30.45
C ARG A 534 15.85 4.10 30.08
N ASN A 535 15.33 5.31 30.23
CA ASN A 535 13.93 5.66 30.02
C ASN A 535 13.87 6.95 29.19
N ALA A 536 14.50 6.94 28.01
CA ALA A 536 14.54 8.08 27.11
C ALA A 536 14.61 7.57 25.68
N LEU A 537 13.82 8.20 24.80
CA LEU A 537 13.72 7.88 23.40
C LEU A 537 14.69 8.74 22.58
N SER A 538 15.30 8.17 21.53
CA SER A 538 15.99 8.92 20.48
C SER A 538 15.12 9.05 19.23
N PHE A 539 15.42 10.03 18.39
CA PHE A 539 14.72 10.25 17.12
C PHE A 539 15.66 10.06 15.93
N GLY A 540 15.13 9.57 14.82
CA GLY A 540 15.88 9.43 13.57
C GLY A 540 16.21 10.79 12.96
N THR A 541 17.41 10.93 12.40
CA THR A 541 17.85 12.17 11.74
C THR A 541 18.55 11.85 10.42
N THR A 542 18.56 12.83 9.52
CA THR A 542 19.48 12.86 8.39
C THR A 542 20.91 13.16 8.85
N THR A 543 21.89 12.87 8.00
CA THR A 543 23.30 13.23 8.19
C THR A 543 23.65 14.62 7.67
N VAL A 544 22.76 15.22 6.88
CA VAL A 544 22.87 16.57 6.33
C VAL A 544 21.54 17.31 6.46
N PRO A 545 21.55 18.62 6.76
CA PRO A 545 20.31 19.39 6.92
C PRO A 545 19.49 19.47 5.64
N HIS A 546 18.16 19.45 5.78
CA HIS A 546 17.22 19.75 4.69
C HIS A 546 17.10 21.27 4.47
N GLU A 547 16.51 21.68 3.34
CA GLU A 547 16.32 23.11 3.00
C GLU A 547 15.47 23.88 4.03
N ASP A 548 14.63 23.17 4.79
CA ASP A 548 13.77 23.76 5.82
C ASP A 548 14.49 23.98 7.17
N GLY A 549 15.72 23.48 7.31
CA GLY A 549 16.61 23.75 8.44
C GLY A 549 17.01 22.53 9.28
N GLU A 550 17.84 22.80 10.29
CA GLU A 550 18.37 21.83 11.25
C GLU A 550 17.39 21.60 12.42
N TYR A 551 17.56 20.48 13.12
CA TYR A 551 16.91 20.29 14.41
C TYR A 551 17.69 20.95 15.53
N HIS A 552 16.98 21.37 16.58
CA HIS A 552 17.56 21.91 17.80
C HIS A 552 17.20 21.00 18.98
N LEU A 553 18.20 20.57 19.75
CA LEU A 553 18.01 19.78 20.97
C LEU A 553 18.61 20.54 22.16
N GLY A 554 17.75 20.98 23.08
CA GLY A 554 18.18 21.72 24.28
C GLY A 554 18.93 23.01 23.97
N GLY A 555 18.60 23.68 22.85
CA GLY A 555 19.28 24.89 22.38
C GLY A 555 20.53 24.65 21.53
N THR A 556 20.99 23.40 21.42
CA THR A 556 22.12 23.02 20.56
C THR A 556 21.62 22.62 19.17
N VAL A 557 22.28 23.11 18.13
CA VAL A 557 22.02 22.75 16.73
C VAL A 557 22.55 21.35 16.43
N GLY A 558 21.71 20.49 15.87
CA GLY A 558 22.09 19.15 15.42
C GLY A 558 22.71 19.13 14.02
N ALA A 559 23.48 18.09 13.71
CA ALA A 559 24.19 17.95 12.43
C ALA A 559 23.29 17.69 11.19
N GLY A 560 21.97 17.75 11.33
CA GLY A 560 21.02 17.40 10.29
C GLY A 560 19.59 17.79 10.66
N SER A 561 18.62 17.14 10.03
CA SER A 561 17.19 17.35 10.28
C SER A 561 16.56 16.07 10.86
N LEU A 562 15.55 16.21 11.71
CA LEU A 562 14.65 15.13 12.09
C LEU A 562 14.08 14.46 10.85
N ALA A 563 14.04 13.13 10.88
CA ALA A 563 13.29 12.36 9.90
C ALA A 563 11.80 12.50 10.23
N LEU A 564 11.11 13.31 9.41
CA LEU A 564 9.70 13.62 9.53
C LEU A 564 8.94 13.19 8.27
N ARG A 565 7.66 12.89 8.47
CA ARG A 565 6.64 12.76 7.41
C ARG A 565 5.45 13.62 7.80
N THR A 566 4.85 14.36 6.88
CA THR A 566 3.58 15.07 7.13
C THR A 566 2.47 14.37 6.38
N PHE A 567 1.21 14.72 6.57
CA PHE A 567 0.13 14.20 5.74
C PHE A 567 -0.95 15.24 5.67
N ALA A 568 -1.51 15.42 4.48
CA ALA A 568 -2.55 16.40 4.25
C ALA A 568 -3.72 15.80 3.47
N LEU A 569 -4.93 16.27 3.76
CA LEU A 569 -6.12 16.04 2.96
C LEU A 569 -5.96 16.83 1.65
N GLY A 570 -5.20 16.29 0.69
CA GLY A 570 -5.11 16.88 -0.64
C GLY A 570 -6.53 17.17 -1.14
N ALA A 571 -6.79 18.42 -1.56
CA ALA A 571 -8.13 18.99 -1.74
C ALA A 571 -9.16 17.95 -2.23
N ALA A 572 -9.95 17.42 -1.31
CA ALA A 572 -11.15 16.68 -1.63
C ALA A 572 -12.13 17.70 -2.24
N GLY A 573 -12.22 17.73 -3.57
CA GLY A 573 -13.35 18.36 -4.26
C GLY A 573 -13.39 19.89 -4.35
N ALA A 574 -12.26 20.57 -4.59
CA ALA A 574 -12.32 21.92 -5.17
C ALA A 574 -11.92 21.85 -6.65
N HIS A 575 -12.90 21.60 -7.52
CA HIS A 575 -12.78 21.91 -8.94
C HIS A 575 -12.49 23.41 -9.09
N PRO A 576 -11.38 23.85 -9.69
CA PRO A 576 -11.38 25.14 -10.35
C PRO A 576 -12.28 25.00 -11.59
N ALA A 577 -13.29 25.87 -11.66
CA ALA A 577 -14.22 25.98 -12.79
C ALA A 577 -13.50 26.22 -14.13
#